data_AF-A0A7V8V1U3-F1
#
_entry.id   AF-A0A7V8V1U3-F1
#
_cell.length_a   1.000
_cell.length_b   1.000
_cell.length_c   1.000
_cell.angle_alpha   90.00
_cell.angle_beta   90.00
_cell.angle_gamma   90.00
#
_symmetry.space_group_name_H-M   'P 1'
#
loop_
_entity.id
_entity.type
_entity.pdbx_description
1 polymer ?
#
loop_
_entity_poly.entity_id
_entity_poly.type
_entity_poly.pdbx_seq_one_letter_code
_entity_poly.pdbx_strand_id
1 'polypeptide(L)'
;MITRNLFLLAAILILFTGCPAGPATQGGGTSDGEIGQLTKDQIEAFLTKAEKAPSRAKGDLSLLLESLEGSAERSEAFAKVRDEAKKLQELFQSNAGKSELNQQMTSLRAASDQLPTPGT
;
A
#
# COMPACT_ATOMS: atom_id res chain seq x y z
N MET A 1 5.89 58.23 -8.55
CA MET A 1 6.74 57.52 -9.52
C MET A 1 7.18 56.17 -8.95
N ILE A 2 6.25 55.21 -8.79
CA ILE A 2 6.54 53.83 -8.28
C ILE A 2 5.70 52.81 -9.08
N THR A 3 5.58 53.02 -10.39
CA THR A 3 4.73 52.17 -11.27
C THR A 3 5.47 51.69 -12.52
N ARG A 4 6.80 51.89 -12.59
CA ARG A 4 7.62 51.52 -13.77
C ARG A 4 8.45 50.25 -13.64
N ASN A 5 8.50 49.62 -12.46
CA ASN A 5 9.35 48.43 -12.21
C ASN A 5 8.59 47.09 -12.14
N LEU A 6 7.26 47.08 -12.27
CA LEU A 6 6.49 45.83 -12.17
C LEU A 6 6.38 45.07 -13.51
N PHE A 7 6.65 45.73 -14.63
CA PHE A 7 6.48 45.14 -15.97
C PHE A 7 7.68 44.30 -16.45
N LEU A 8 8.83 44.38 -15.78
CA LEU A 8 10.05 43.67 -16.17
C LEU A 8 10.17 42.25 -15.58
N LEU A 9 9.39 41.91 -14.55
CA LEU A 9 9.39 40.56 -13.96
C LEU A 9 8.48 39.56 -14.68
N ALA A 10 7.57 40.03 -15.55
CA ALA A 10 6.65 39.17 -16.28
C ALA A 10 7.25 38.55 -17.57
N ALA A 11 8.46 38.93 -17.97
CA ALA A 11 9.05 38.56 -19.26
C ALA A 11 10.06 37.39 -19.22
N ILE A 12 10.33 36.80 -18.05
CA ILE A 12 11.37 35.75 -17.89
C ILE A 12 10.80 34.32 -17.81
N LEU A 13 9.48 34.14 -17.77
CA LEU A 13 8.85 32.81 -17.62
C LEU A 13 8.37 32.16 -18.95
N ILE A 14 8.66 32.75 -20.11
CA ILE A 14 8.17 32.26 -21.42
C ILE A 14 9.29 31.62 -22.27
N LEU A 15 10.30 31.03 -21.63
CA LEU A 15 11.42 30.36 -22.32
C LEU A 15 11.66 28.90 -21.88
N PHE A 16 10.62 28.20 -21.43
CA PHE A 16 10.61 26.73 -21.44
C PHE A 16 9.57 26.23 -22.45
N THR A 17 10.00 26.27 -23.71
CA THR A 17 9.39 25.63 -24.86
C THR A 17 9.37 24.11 -24.71
N GLY A 18 8.22 23.47 -24.97
CA GLY A 18 8.15 22.02 -25.19
C GLY A 18 6.73 21.44 -25.11
N CYS A 19 5.89 21.69 -26.12
CA CYS A 19 4.65 20.96 -26.42
C CYS A 19 4.91 20.26 -27.78
N PRO A 20 4.44 19.02 -28.08
CA PRO A 20 3.00 18.74 -28.09
C PRO A 20 2.58 17.31 -27.66
N ALA A 21 1.26 17.15 -27.53
CA ALA A 21 0.47 15.93 -27.71
C ALA A 21 -0.16 15.33 -26.43
N GLY A 22 -1.47 15.58 -26.33
CA GLY A 22 -2.40 14.76 -25.57
C GLY A 22 -3.10 15.54 -24.47
N PRO A 23 -4.43 15.68 -24.48
CA PRO A 23 -5.14 15.92 -23.24
C PRO A 23 -4.96 14.64 -22.42
N ALA A 24 -4.00 14.63 -21.49
CA ALA A 24 -3.97 13.62 -20.44
C ALA A 24 -5.11 13.94 -19.47
N THR A 25 -6.34 13.71 -19.93
CA THR A 25 -7.46 13.41 -19.04
C THR A 25 -7.23 11.99 -18.53
N GLN A 26 -6.14 11.75 -17.80
CA GLN A 26 -6.04 10.60 -16.92
C GLN A 26 -6.56 11.08 -15.57
N GLY A 27 -7.80 10.74 -15.26
CA GLY A 27 -8.19 10.58 -13.86
C GLY A 27 -7.30 9.50 -13.27
N GLY A 28 -6.13 9.92 -12.77
CA GLY A 28 -5.09 9.03 -12.27
C GLY A 28 -5.48 8.48 -10.90
N GLY A 29 -6.38 7.50 -10.88
CA GLY A 29 -6.50 6.62 -9.73
C GLY A 29 -5.20 5.82 -9.59
N THR A 30 -4.71 5.64 -8.36
CA THR A 30 -3.59 4.74 -8.08
C THR A 30 -3.91 3.35 -8.62
N SER A 31 -3.00 2.80 -9.43
CA SER A 31 -3.20 1.50 -10.07
C SER A 31 -3.20 0.37 -9.05
N ASP A 32 -3.85 -0.75 -9.38
CA ASP A 32 -3.88 -1.91 -8.48
C ASP A 32 -2.47 -2.48 -8.25
N GLY A 33 -1.56 -2.36 -9.23
CA GLY A 33 -0.16 -2.76 -9.06
C GLY A 33 0.58 -1.92 -8.02
N GLU A 34 0.35 -0.61 -7.98
CA GLU A 34 0.93 0.28 -6.96
C GLU A 34 0.36 -0.02 -5.56
N ILE A 35 -0.95 -0.23 -5.45
CA ILE A 35 -1.61 -0.61 -4.19
C ILE A 35 -1.16 -2.01 -3.74
N GLY A 36 -0.99 -2.93 -4.68
CA GLY A 36 -0.50 -4.29 -4.44
C GLY A 36 0.90 -4.29 -3.87
N GLN A 37 1.81 -3.50 -4.44
CA GLN A 37 3.16 -3.34 -3.89
C GLN A 37 3.16 -2.71 -2.49
N LEU A 38 2.40 -1.62 -2.29
CA LEU A 38 2.29 -1.00 -0.96
C LEU A 38 1.77 -2.00 0.08
N THR A 39 0.80 -2.81 -0.30
CA THR A 39 0.20 -3.84 0.56
C THR A 39 1.21 -4.94 0.89
N LYS A 40 1.99 -5.42 -0.09
CA LYS A 40 3.10 -6.35 0.13
C LYS A 40 4.09 -5.79 1.14
N ASP A 41 4.53 -4.55 0.96
CA ASP A 41 5.52 -3.91 1.85
C ASP A 41 4.99 -3.78 3.28
N GLN A 42 3.72 -3.42 3.46
CA GLN A 42 3.07 -3.35 4.77
C GLN A 42 3.02 -4.73 5.45
N ILE A 43 2.70 -5.79 4.69
CA ILE A 43 2.66 -7.16 5.20
C ILE A 43 4.05 -7.65 5.57
N GLU A 44 5.06 -7.45 4.73
CA GLU A 44 6.43 -7.85 5.03
C GLU A 44 6.98 -7.14 6.28
N ALA A 45 6.69 -5.84 6.41
CA ALA A 45 7.05 -5.07 7.59
C ALA A 45 6.37 -5.61 8.86
N PHE A 46 5.09 -5.95 8.77
CA PHE A 46 4.35 -6.59 9.85
C PHE A 46 4.95 -7.96 10.21
N LEU A 47 5.15 -8.85 9.24
CA LEU A 47 5.68 -10.20 9.45
C LEU A 47 7.06 -10.16 10.11
N THR A 48 7.94 -9.28 9.63
CA THR A 48 9.28 -9.08 10.21
C THR A 48 9.21 -8.64 11.67
N LYS A 49 8.26 -7.76 12.03
CA LYS A 49 8.04 -7.33 13.41
C LYS A 49 7.43 -8.44 14.26
N ALA A 50 6.46 -9.17 13.72
CA ALA A 50 5.75 -10.24 14.41
C ALA A 50 6.68 -11.41 14.75
N GLU A 51 7.60 -11.77 13.85
CA GLU A 51 8.63 -12.79 14.10
C GLU A 51 9.57 -12.39 15.26
N LYS A 52 9.92 -11.11 15.37
CA LYS A 52 10.83 -10.58 16.41
C LYS A 52 10.13 -10.34 17.74
N ALA A 53 8.88 -9.89 17.71
CA ALA A 53 8.12 -9.45 18.88
C ALA A 53 6.64 -9.88 18.77
N PRO A 54 6.34 -11.18 18.87
CA PRO A 54 4.98 -11.72 18.66
C PRO A 54 3.96 -11.16 19.66
N SER A 55 4.39 -10.76 20.85
CA SER A 55 3.53 -10.15 21.86
C SER A 55 2.98 -8.76 21.45
N ARG A 56 3.65 -8.05 20.54
CA ARG A 56 3.19 -6.76 20.00
C ARG A 56 2.43 -6.90 18.68
N ALA A 57 2.58 -8.03 18.00
CA ALA A 57 2.01 -8.29 16.67
C ALA A 57 0.49 -8.12 16.63
N LYS A 58 -0.23 -8.44 17.72
CA LYS A 58 -1.69 -8.29 17.77
C LYS A 58 -2.16 -6.86 17.50
N GLY A 59 -1.46 -5.85 18.04
CA GLY A 59 -1.80 -4.44 17.83
C GLY A 59 -1.51 -4.00 16.39
N ASP A 60 -0.34 -4.36 15.89
CA ASP A 60 0.08 -4.05 14.51
C ASP A 60 -0.83 -4.74 13.47
N LEU A 61 -1.32 -5.95 13.76
CA LEU A 61 -2.21 -6.68 12.87
C LEU A 61 -3.58 -6.02 12.73
N SER A 62 -4.12 -5.43 13.80
CA SER A 62 -5.40 -4.71 13.71
C SER A 62 -5.30 -3.49 12.77
N LEU A 63 -4.18 -2.76 12.83
CA LEU A 63 -3.92 -1.63 11.92
C LEU A 63 -3.74 -2.11 10.47
N LEU A 64 -3.04 -3.23 10.28
CA LEU A 64 -2.91 -3.84 8.96
C LEU A 64 -4.28 -4.23 8.40
N LEU A 65 -5.14 -4.85 9.20
CA LEU A 65 -6.48 -5.26 8.78
C LEU A 65 -7.35 -4.09 8.34
N GLU A 66 -7.30 -2.95 9.05
CA GLU A 66 -8.02 -1.74 8.65
C GLU A 66 -7.57 -1.23 7.26
N SER A 67 -6.26 -1.26 6.99
CA SER A 67 -5.70 -0.93 5.67
C SER A 67 -6.15 -1.93 4.58
N LEU A 68 -6.19 -3.22 4.91
CA LEU A 68 -6.58 -4.29 3.98
C LEU A 68 -8.08 -4.27 3.65
N GLU A 69 -8.94 -3.88 4.58
CA GLU A 69 -10.39 -3.78 4.34
C GLU A 69 -10.72 -2.77 3.23
N GLY A 70 -9.99 -1.65 3.16
CA GLY A 70 -10.16 -0.67 2.09
C GLY A 70 -9.68 -1.15 0.71
N SER A 71 -8.86 -2.21 0.65
CA SER A 71 -8.32 -2.75 -0.61
C SER A 71 -8.98 -4.05 -1.05
N ALA A 72 -9.70 -4.74 -0.15
CA ALA A 72 -10.28 -6.06 -0.39
C ALA A 72 -11.34 -6.08 -1.50
N GLU A 73 -11.99 -4.95 -1.77
CA GLU A 73 -12.99 -4.83 -2.84
C GLU A 73 -12.38 -4.68 -4.25
N ARG A 74 -11.05 -4.51 -4.35
CA ARG A 74 -10.36 -4.30 -5.63
C ARG A 74 -10.22 -5.59 -6.45
N SER A 75 -9.85 -6.69 -5.81
CA SER A 75 -9.73 -8.00 -6.47
C SER A 75 -9.75 -9.15 -5.49
N GLU A 76 -9.96 -10.37 -5.99
CA GLU A 76 -9.90 -11.60 -5.19
C GLU A 76 -8.54 -11.79 -4.51
N ALA A 77 -7.44 -11.31 -5.11
CA ALA A 77 -6.11 -11.38 -4.51
C ALA A 77 -6.04 -10.52 -3.23
N PHE A 78 -6.59 -9.30 -3.25
CA PHE A 78 -6.66 -8.45 -2.05
C PHE A 78 -7.60 -9.04 -0.99
N ALA A 79 -8.74 -9.59 -1.41
CA ALA A 79 -9.66 -10.27 -0.49
C ALA A 79 -8.98 -11.45 0.22
N LYS A 80 -8.22 -12.28 -0.51
CA LYS A 80 -7.48 -13.41 0.05
C LYS A 80 -6.45 -12.98 1.09
N VAL A 81 -5.73 -11.89 0.83
CA VAL A 81 -4.77 -11.32 1.78
C VAL A 81 -5.45 -10.88 3.07
N ARG A 82 -6.59 -10.18 2.96
CA ARG A 82 -7.42 -9.81 4.13
C ARG A 82 -7.86 -11.05 4.90
N ASP A 83 -8.33 -12.08 4.22
CA ASP A 83 -8.85 -13.29 4.86
C ASP A 83 -7.75 -14.06 5.60
N GLU A 84 -6.55 -14.16 5.03
CA GLU A 84 -5.39 -14.75 5.72
C GLU A 84 -4.93 -13.91 6.92
N ALA A 85 -5.05 -12.58 6.85
CA ALA A 85 -4.79 -11.69 7.98
C ALA A 85 -5.85 -11.84 9.10
N LYS A 86 -7.12 -12.05 8.74
CA LYS A 86 -8.21 -12.32 9.70
C LYS A 86 -7.99 -13.64 10.43
N LYS A 87 -7.62 -14.71 9.71
CA LYS A 87 -7.24 -16.00 10.33
C LYS A 87 -6.06 -15.82 11.29
N LEU A 88 -5.06 -15.03 10.92
CA LEU A 88 -3.93 -14.73 11.82
C LEU A 88 -4.41 -13.99 13.09
N GLN A 89 -5.37 -13.08 12.97
CA GLN A 89 -5.96 -12.37 14.10
C GLN A 89 -6.70 -13.32 15.04
N GLU A 90 -7.47 -14.25 14.48
CA GLU A 90 -8.16 -15.30 15.25
C GLU A 90 -7.17 -16.16 16.05
N LEU A 91 -6.05 -16.56 15.43
CA LEU A 91 -4.98 -17.30 16.13
C LEU A 91 -4.34 -16.49 17.27
N PHE A 92 -4.13 -15.18 17.09
CA PHE A 92 -3.67 -14.32 18.17
C PHE A 92 -4.71 -14.15 19.28
N GLN A 93 -6.00 -14.19 18.97
CA GLN A 93 -7.08 -14.09 19.95
C GLN A 93 -7.30 -15.39 20.72
N SER A 94 -7.12 -16.54 20.07
CA SER A 94 -7.23 -17.87 20.69
C SER A 94 -5.97 -18.29 21.46
N ASN A 95 -4.91 -17.48 21.44
CA ASN A 95 -3.59 -17.80 22.00
C ASN A 95 -3.00 -19.08 21.39
N ALA A 96 -3.14 -19.24 20.07
CA ALA A 96 -2.56 -20.37 19.35
C ALA A 96 -1.05 -20.51 19.56
N GLY A 97 -0.54 -21.73 19.35
CA GLY A 97 0.88 -22.01 19.52
C GLY A 97 1.74 -21.27 18.49
N LYS A 98 3.02 -21.05 18.83
CA LYS A 98 4.00 -20.42 17.93
C LYS A 98 4.08 -21.09 16.55
N SER A 99 3.92 -22.42 16.50
CA SER A 99 3.93 -23.16 15.23
C SER A 99 2.77 -22.77 14.32
N GLU A 100 1.56 -22.68 14.87
CA GLU A 100 0.35 -22.31 14.11
C GLU A 100 0.42 -20.86 13.65
N LEU A 101 0.88 -19.95 14.52
CA LEU A 101 1.12 -18.56 14.17
C LEU A 101 2.14 -18.44 13.02
N ASN A 102 3.26 -19.17 13.08
CA ASN A 102 4.28 -19.17 12.02
C ASN A 102 3.75 -19.72 10.70
N GLN A 103 2.96 -20.80 10.75
CA GLN A 103 2.33 -21.36 9.56
C GLN A 103 1.38 -20.36 8.93
N GLN A 104 0.54 -19.69 9.74
CA GLN A 104 -0.39 -18.70 9.24
C GLN A 104 0.31 -17.43 8.72
N MET A 105 1.40 -17.00 9.35
CA MET A 105 2.27 -15.92 8.83
C MET A 105 2.86 -16.27 7.45
N THR A 106 3.20 -17.55 7.23
CA THR A 106 3.66 -18.04 5.93
C THR A 106 2.55 -18.01 4.89
N SER A 107 1.34 -18.43 5.25
CA SER A 107 0.16 -18.35 4.38
C SER A 107 -0.17 -16.90 3.99
N LEU A 108 -0.06 -15.96 4.95
CA LEU A 108 -0.25 -14.53 4.68
C LEU A 108 0.80 -14.00 3.70
N ARG A 109 2.08 -14.36 3.87
CA ARG A 109 3.15 -14.00 2.92
C ARG A 109 2.84 -14.52 1.52
N ALA A 110 2.51 -15.81 1.41
CA ALA A 110 2.19 -16.43 0.12
C ALA A 110 0.94 -15.83 -0.55
N ALA A 111 -0.05 -15.39 0.23
CA ALA A 111 -1.19 -14.65 -0.31
C ALA A 111 -0.77 -13.27 -0.82
N SER A 112 0.09 -12.56 -0.07
CA SER A 112 0.60 -11.25 -0.48
C SER A 112 1.40 -11.33 -1.77
N ASP A 113 2.15 -12.41 -2.01
CA ASP A 113 2.92 -12.64 -3.23
C ASP A 113 2.06 -12.66 -4.50
N GLN A 114 0.78 -13.02 -4.38
CA GLN A 114 -0.21 -13.05 -5.47
C GLN A 114 -0.82 -11.69 -5.80
N LEU A 115 -0.50 -10.65 -5.02
CA LEU A 115 -0.96 -9.30 -5.32
C LEU A 115 -0.34 -8.78 -6.62
N PRO A 116 -1.11 -8.00 -7.41
CA PRO A 116 -0.61 -7.40 -8.63
C PRO A 116 0.61 -6.51 -8.33
N THR A 117 1.55 -6.50 -9.27
CA THR A 117 2.76 -5.66 -9.19
C THR A 117 2.73 -4.58 -10.27
N PRO A 118 3.46 -3.47 -10.11
CA PRO A 118 3.52 -2.44 -11.15
C PRO A 118 4.03 -3.03 -12.47
N GLY A 119 3.27 -2.83 -13.56
CA GLY A 119 3.68 -3.21 -14.91
C GLY A 119 3.43 -4.67 -15.31
N THR A 120 2.64 -5.42 -14.54
CA THR A 120 2.13 -6.77 -14.91
C THR A 120 0.67 -6.75 -15.32
#